data_AF-A0A3D4QBY9-F1
#
_entry.id   AF-A0A3D4QBY9-F1
#
_cell.length_a   1.000
_cell.length_b   1.000
_cell.length_c   1.000
_cell.angle_alpha   90.00
_cell.angle_beta   90.00
_cell.angle_gamma   90.00
#
_symmetry.space_group_name_H-M   'P 1'
#
loop_
_entity.id
_entity.type
_entity.pdbx_description
1 polymer ?
#
loop_
_entity_poly.entity_id
_entity_poly.type
_entity_poly.pdbx_seq_one_letter_code
_entity_poly.pdbx_strand_id
1 'polypeptide(L)'
;GDGFDPETFDPATWTDGVSFKQYDDYPTISTALSAGEVDAFCVDKSILAIYHTDDRDYIKEEFAPQEYGIATTKGSDFSTYCENEIQKFLSDGTVDSLKAENNLD
;
A
#
# COMPACT_ATOMS: atom_id res chain seq x y z
N GLY A 1 -3.38 11.16 19.30
CA GLY A 1 -3.31 10.72 20.71
C GLY A 1 -2.70 11.82 21.53
N ASP A 2 -2.85 11.77 22.86
CA ASP A 2 -2.14 12.69 23.75
C ASP A 2 -0.62 12.58 23.50
N GLY A 3 0.05 13.70 23.26
CA GLY A 3 1.49 13.75 22.96
C GLY A 3 1.88 13.44 21.50
N PHE A 4 0.92 13.36 20.57
CA PHE A 4 1.24 13.30 19.13
C PHE A 4 1.64 14.67 18.58
N ASP A 5 2.84 14.77 18.01
CA ASP A 5 3.32 15.89 17.21
C ASP A 5 3.96 15.33 15.93
N PRO A 6 3.47 15.66 14.73
CA PRO A 6 3.97 15.10 13.48
C PRO A 6 5.44 15.47 13.19
N GLU A 7 5.94 16.60 13.69
CA GLU A 7 7.32 17.06 13.44
C GLU A 7 8.34 16.33 14.32
N THR A 8 7.89 15.76 15.45
CA THR A 8 8.78 15.09 16.42
C THR A 8 8.38 13.65 16.69
N PHE A 9 7.50 13.08 15.86
CA PHE A 9 7.00 11.73 16.04
C PHE A 9 8.12 10.69 15.84
N ASP A 10 8.36 9.86 16.86
CA ASP A 10 9.20 8.67 16.76
C ASP A 10 8.36 7.42 17.07
N PRO A 11 8.04 6.58 16.06
CA PRO A 11 7.23 5.38 16.26
C PRO A 11 7.89 4.38 17.23
N ALA A 12 9.21 4.42 17.43
CA ALA A 12 9.89 3.56 18.39
C ALA A 12 9.55 3.91 19.85
N THR A 13 9.03 5.11 20.11
CA THR A 13 8.65 5.59 21.45
C THR A 13 7.18 5.37 21.79
N TRP A 14 6.36 5.03 20.79
CA TRP A 14 4.91 4.82 20.92
C TRP A 14 4.59 3.34 21.18
N THR A 15 5.03 2.82 22.33
CA THR A 15 4.84 1.42 22.73
C THR A 15 3.69 1.20 23.71
N ASP A 16 3.18 2.28 24.31
CA ASP A 16 2.07 2.20 25.27
C ASP A 16 0.73 2.38 24.55
N GLY A 17 -0.13 1.36 24.62
CA GLY A 17 -1.47 1.38 24.01
C GLY A 17 -1.51 1.06 22.51
N VAL A 18 -0.36 0.83 21.86
CA VAL A 18 -0.26 0.37 20.46
C VAL A 18 0.45 -0.97 20.42
N SER A 19 -0.10 -1.94 19.69
CA SER A 19 0.51 -3.25 19.48
C SER A 19 0.44 -3.63 18.01
N PHE A 20 1.49 -4.28 17.52
CA PHE A 20 1.58 -4.75 16.14
C PHE A 20 1.43 -6.27 16.10
N LYS A 21 0.62 -6.76 15.16
CA LYS A 21 0.50 -8.17 14.84
C LYS A 21 0.89 -8.38 13.39
N GLN A 22 1.60 -9.46 13.11
CA GLN A 22 1.91 -9.91 11.77
C GLN A 22 1.03 -11.11 11.45
N TYR A 23 0.54 -11.16 10.22
CA TYR A 23 -0.29 -12.24 9.71
C TYR A 23 0.37 -12.79 8.45
N ASP A 24 0.23 -14.09 8.24
CA ASP A 24 0.89 -14.79 7.12
C ASP A 24 0.24 -14.50 5.77
N ASP A 25 -1.03 -14.10 5.76
CA ASP A 25 -1.80 -13.81 4.56
C ASP A 25 -2.90 -12.75 4.75
N TYR A 26 -3.37 -12.21 3.63
CA TYR A 26 -4.37 -11.16 3.58
C TYR A 26 -5.80 -11.60 3.99
N PRO A 27 -6.27 -12.82 3.65
CA PRO A 27 -7.55 -13.30 4.19
C PRO A 27 -7.59 -13.34 5.72
N THR A 28 -6.49 -13.73 6.36
CA THR A 28 -6.41 -13.83 7.82
C THR A 28 -6.44 -12.45 8.47
N ILE A 29 -5.68 -11.47 7.95
CA ILE A 29 -5.72 -10.10 8.50
C ILE A 29 -7.10 -9.44 8.31
N SER A 30 -7.77 -9.71 7.19
CA SER A 30 -9.14 -9.25 6.93
C SER A 30 -10.13 -9.83 7.94
N THR A 31 -9.98 -11.11 8.29
CA THR A 31 -10.83 -11.78 9.30
C THR A 31 -10.55 -11.20 10.69
N ALA A 32 -9.30 -10.95 11.04
CA ALA A 32 -8.90 -10.34 12.30
C ALA A 32 -9.48 -8.92 12.47
N LEU A 33 -9.49 -8.11 11.40
CA LEU A 33 -10.14 -6.80 11.40
C LEU A 33 -11.64 -6.93 11.66
N SER A 34 -12.34 -7.81 10.93
CA SER A 34 -13.78 -8.04 11.14
C SER A 34 -14.12 -8.60 12.52
N ALA A 35 -13.21 -9.34 13.16
CA ALA A 35 -13.37 -9.86 14.52
C ALA A 35 -13.03 -8.83 15.62
N GLY A 36 -12.50 -7.65 15.25
CA GLY A 36 -12.02 -6.64 16.20
C GLY A 36 -10.74 -7.05 16.94
N GLU A 37 -9.96 -7.99 16.38
CA GLU A 37 -8.67 -8.39 16.95
C GLU A 37 -7.54 -7.39 16.67
N VAL A 38 -7.73 -6.57 15.63
CA VAL A 38 -6.91 -5.42 15.26
C VAL A 38 -7.83 -4.27 14.88
N ASP A 39 -7.42 -3.04 15.21
CA ASP A 39 -8.21 -1.83 14.91
C ASP A 39 -8.00 -1.34 13.47
N ALA A 40 -6.84 -1.66 12.88
CA ALA A 40 -6.49 -1.33 11.50
C ALA A 40 -5.39 -2.29 11.01
N PHE A 41 -5.21 -2.36 9.69
CA PHE A 41 -4.02 -2.97 9.10
C PHE A 41 -3.52 -2.15 7.90
N CYS A 42 -2.24 -2.31 7.60
CA CYS A 42 -1.57 -1.61 6.51
C CYS A 42 -0.95 -2.62 5.55
N VAL A 43 -1.32 -2.52 4.28
CA VAL A 43 -0.68 -3.19 3.13
C VAL A 43 -0.76 -2.26 1.93
N ASP A 44 -0.11 -2.63 0.84
CA ASP A 44 -0.16 -1.90 -0.43
C ASP A 44 -1.58 -1.57 -0.90
N LYS A 45 -1.79 -0.36 -1.45
CA LYS A 45 -3.11 0.12 -1.94
C LYS A 45 -3.73 -0.85 -2.96
N SER A 46 -2.92 -1.42 -3.83
CA SER A 46 -3.36 -2.39 -4.84
C SER A 46 -3.99 -3.64 -4.24
N ILE A 47 -3.50 -4.07 -3.07
CA ILE A 47 -4.01 -5.22 -2.33
C ILE A 47 -5.23 -4.79 -1.51
N LEU A 48 -5.13 -3.64 -0.84
CA LEU A 48 -6.23 -3.05 -0.08
C LEU A 48 -7.50 -2.85 -0.91
N ALA A 49 -7.38 -2.53 -2.21
CA ALA A 49 -8.51 -2.37 -3.13
C ALA A 49 -9.40 -3.64 -3.21
N ILE A 50 -8.83 -4.83 -3.05
CA ILE A 50 -9.57 -6.11 -3.08
C ILE A 50 -10.32 -6.35 -1.76
N TYR A 51 -9.83 -5.79 -0.66
CA TYR A 51 -10.39 -5.97 0.70
C TYR A 51 -11.28 -4.80 1.14
N HIS A 52 -11.53 -3.84 0.25
CA HIS A 52 -12.44 -2.73 0.48
C HIS A 52 -13.88 -3.22 0.35
N THR A 53 -14.65 -2.96 1.38
CA THR A 53 -16.07 -3.30 1.50
C THR A 53 -16.80 -2.08 2.02
N ASP A 54 -18.13 -2.03 1.85
CA ASP A 54 -18.93 -0.84 2.24
C ASP A 54 -18.85 -0.50 3.74
N ASP A 55 -18.42 -1.44 4.59
CA ASP A 55 -18.25 -1.28 6.04
C ASP A 55 -16.79 -0.94 6.44
N ARG A 56 -15.91 -0.66 5.48
CA ARG A 56 -14.49 -0.37 5.72
C ARG A 56 -14.10 0.91 5.00
N ASP A 57 -13.29 1.73 5.66
CA ASP A 57 -12.77 2.97 5.11
C ASP A 57 -11.24 2.95 5.06
N TYR A 58 -10.68 3.69 4.12
CA TYR A 58 -9.26 4.01 4.11
C TYR A 58 -8.94 5.11 5.10
N ILE A 59 -7.85 4.92 5.84
CA ILE A 59 -7.17 6.01 6.54
C ILE A 59 -6.50 6.87 5.47
N LYS A 60 -6.62 8.20 5.58
CA LYS A 60 -6.16 9.13 4.56
C LYS A 60 -4.63 9.21 4.47
N GLU A 61 -3.97 8.98 5.59
CA GLU A 61 -2.53 9.07 5.74
C GLU A 61 -1.83 7.86 5.11
N GLU A 62 -0.83 8.12 4.27
CA GLU A 62 0.01 7.10 3.64
C GLU A 62 1.35 6.99 4.38
N PHE A 63 1.85 5.75 4.53
CA PHE A 63 3.13 5.49 5.17
C PHE A 63 4.10 4.89 4.16
N ALA A 64 5.28 5.49 4.04
CA ALA A 64 6.37 5.02 3.17
C ALA A 64 5.90 4.70 1.73
N PRO A 65 5.41 5.70 0.96
CA PRO A 65 4.99 5.48 -0.42
C PRO A 65 6.16 4.94 -1.25
N GLN A 66 5.90 3.89 -2.02
CA GLN A 66 6.88 3.25 -2.89
C GLN A 66 6.38 3.25 -4.32
N GLU A 67 7.28 3.51 -5.25
CA GLU A 67 6.98 3.36 -6.68
C GLU A 67 7.11 1.89 -7.07
N TYR A 68 6.09 1.36 -7.77
CA TYR A 68 6.17 0.04 -8.37
C TYR A 68 7.07 0.07 -9.60
N GLY A 69 7.83 -1.00 -9.81
CA GLY A 69 8.73 -1.13 -10.95
C GLY A 69 8.90 -2.56 -11.41
N ILE A 70 9.37 -2.71 -12.65
CA ILE A 70 9.71 -4.02 -13.22
C ILE A 70 11.14 -4.37 -12.82
N ALA A 71 11.29 -5.40 -11.98
CA ALA A 71 12.60 -5.91 -11.62
C ALA A 71 13.18 -6.74 -12.78
N THR A 72 14.39 -6.37 -13.22
CA THR A 72 15.13 -7.07 -14.28
C THR A 72 16.55 -7.40 -13.82
N THR A 73 17.22 -8.33 -14.50
CA THR A 73 18.61 -8.65 -14.22
C THR A 73 19.51 -7.44 -14.48
N LYS A 74 20.36 -7.10 -13.51
CA LYS A 74 21.29 -5.97 -13.60
C LYS A 74 22.13 -6.05 -14.88
N GLY A 75 22.07 -4.98 -15.69
CA GLY A 75 22.81 -4.87 -16.95
C GLY A 75 22.14 -5.53 -18.15
N SER A 76 20.89 -6.00 -18.02
CA SER A 76 20.14 -6.54 -19.16
C SER A 76 19.59 -5.43 -20.05
N ASP A 77 19.71 -5.59 -21.37
CA ASP A 77 19.04 -4.73 -22.36
C ASP A 77 17.51 -4.73 -22.21
N PHE A 78 16.96 -5.79 -21.58
CA PHE A 78 15.54 -5.87 -21.25
C PHE A 78 15.09 -4.75 -20.31
N SER A 79 15.98 -4.25 -19.44
CA SER A 79 15.67 -3.13 -18.54
C SER A 79 15.29 -1.88 -19.33
N THR A 80 16.09 -1.55 -20.35
CA THR A 80 15.86 -0.39 -21.24
C THR A 80 14.58 -0.58 -22.05
N TYR A 81 14.30 -1.80 -22.51
CA TYR A 81 13.06 -2.10 -23.21
C TYR A 81 11.84 -1.87 -22.30
N CYS A 82 11.84 -2.45 -21.08
CA CYS A 82 10.77 -2.25 -20.11
C CYS A 82 10.54 -0.78 -19.78
N GLU A 83 11.60 -0.03 -19.50
CA GLU A 83 11.52 1.40 -19.20
C GLU A 83 10.87 2.18 -20.36
N ASN A 84 11.32 1.95 -21.59
CA ASN A 84 10.77 2.64 -22.76
C ASN A 84 9.28 2.36 -22.98
N GLU A 85 8.83 1.13 -22.74
CA GLU A 85 7.40 0.79 -22.87
C GLU A 85 6.57 1.39 -21.72
N ILE A 86 7.06 1.34 -20.48
CA ILE A 86 6.37 1.95 -19.33
C ILE A 86 6.24 3.46 -19.51
N GLN A 87 7.29 4.15 -19.96
CA GLN A 87 7.22 5.60 -20.21
C GLN A 87 6.18 5.95 -21.29
N LYS A 88 6.04 5.12 -22.33
CA LYS A 88 4.97 5.29 -23.32
C LYS A 88 3.59 5.15 -22.69
N PHE A 89 3.36 4.07 -21.93
CA PHE A 89 2.07 3.79 -21.28
C PHE A 89 1.67 4.83 -20.22
N LEU A 90 2.66 5.42 -19.55
CA LEU A 90 2.45 6.56 -18.67
C LEU A 90 2.05 7.80 -19.47
N SER A 91 2.75 8.07 -20.58
CA SER A 91 2.51 9.27 -21.40
C SER A 91 1.19 9.25 -22.20
N ASP A 92 0.72 8.05 -22.59
CA ASP A 92 -0.50 7.89 -23.39
C ASP A 92 -1.75 7.61 -22.56
N GLY A 93 -1.63 7.53 -21.23
CA GLY A 93 -2.73 7.30 -20.30
C GLY A 93 -3.17 5.84 -20.18
N THR A 94 -2.42 4.89 -20.76
CA THR A 94 -2.67 3.45 -20.59
C THR A 94 -2.60 3.04 -19.13
N VAL A 95 -1.59 3.50 -18.37
CA VAL A 95 -1.47 3.17 -16.94
C VAL A 95 -2.63 3.75 -16.15
N ASP A 96 -3.04 4.99 -16.42
CA ASP A 96 -4.18 5.62 -15.75
C ASP A 96 -5.48 4.86 -16.05
N SER A 97 -5.68 4.43 -17.29
CA SER A 97 -6.84 3.61 -17.68
C SER A 97 -6.87 2.29 -16.92
N LEU A 98 -5.72 1.60 -16.80
CA LEU A 98 -5.61 0.36 -16.02
C LEU A 98 -5.88 0.60 -14.53
N LYS A 99 -5.42 1.71 -13.96
CA LYS A 99 -5.71 2.05 -12.56
C LYS A 99 -7.21 2.25 -12.34
N ALA A 100 -7.86 3.03 -13.20
CA ALA A 100 -9.30 3.29 -13.12
C ALA A 100 -10.11 1.99 -13.25
N GLU A 101 -9.77 1.14 -14.21
CA GLU A 101 -10.42 -0.17 -14.41
C GLU A 101 -10.33 -1.09 -13.18
N ASN A 102 -9.28 -0.91 -12.36
CA ASN A 102 -9.03 -1.74 -11.18
C ASN A 102 -9.31 -1.01 -9.86
N ASN A 103 -9.98 0.16 -9.90
CA ASN A 103 -10.30 0.99 -8.72
C ASN A 103 -9.06 1.39 -7.89
N LEU A 104 -7.96 1.75 -8.55
CA LEU A 104 -6.68 2.10 -7.92
C LEU A 104 -6.38 3.61 -7.92
N ASP A 105 -7.33 4.44 -8.34
CA ASP A 105 -7.18 5.90 -8.40
C ASP A 105 -7.04 6.56 -7.02
#